data_AF-A0AA42TBT7-F1
#
_entry.id   AF-A0AA42TBT7-F1
#
_cell.length_a   1.000
_cell.length_b   1.000
_cell.length_c   1.000
_cell.angle_alpha   90.00
_cell.angle_beta   90.00
_cell.angle_gamma   90.00
#
_symmetry.space_group_name_H-M   'P 1'
#
loop_
_entity.id
_entity.type
_entity.pdbx_description
1 polymer ?
#
loop_
_entity_poly.entity_id
_entity_poly.type
_entity_poly.pdbx_seq_one_letter_code
_entity_poly.pdbx_strand_id
1 'polypeptide(L)'
;MDASILPHFPADEMSFPFIPHQRFLTTQHSLLKSVSRARPGDFVWLIAPSWSGKSELRRQLLPELGGNPQLWPTGHLPLISVRAILNQGDKFNPKDFALRLHQEITEPDTSWTNAMETGGDPDQTHVAAERRASSVFWREVRARTAERDLRLSFERMSRIRGLRYIVIEEAANICRVPKSQSSRNYMLGIMALVEEIGCVAIMIGTHEASTLYEDSQEVFNRSDVLYMRPYGLNDNDDLRSYASLIKAIGKGFPLSKGSLLQENLELIALNGGGIFGPTLRYLMRANEERCRNGSNTIELGHLRAASGTERNHRLLWGEIDAFNRLADGKRSLRLADFLTIKGSLPSEGDL
;
A
#
# COMPACT_ATOMS: atom_id res chain seq x y z
N MET A 1 15.38 45.20 -22.46
CA MET A 1 15.42 43.74 -22.66
C MET A 1 16.30 43.20 -21.56
N ASP A 2 15.70 42.68 -20.51
CA ASP A 2 16.42 41.86 -19.54
C ASP A 2 15.48 40.70 -19.21
N ALA A 3 15.74 39.57 -19.85
CA ALA A 3 15.06 38.31 -19.59
C ALA A 3 15.64 37.75 -18.29
N SER A 4 15.06 38.17 -17.16
CA SER A 4 15.32 37.54 -15.87
C SER A 4 14.91 36.08 -15.97
N ILE A 5 15.90 35.20 -15.91
CA ILE A 5 15.77 33.75 -15.88
C ILE A 5 14.85 33.39 -14.71
N LEU A 6 13.59 33.08 -15.02
CA LEU A 6 12.66 32.47 -14.07
C LEU A 6 13.21 31.07 -13.74
N PRO A 7 13.22 30.64 -12.47
CA PRO A 7 13.68 29.31 -12.12
C PRO A 7 12.77 28.29 -12.80
N HIS A 8 13.32 27.61 -13.80
CA HIS A 8 12.71 26.43 -14.39
C HIS A 8 12.82 25.33 -13.33
N PHE A 9 11.70 25.03 -12.65
CA PHE A 9 11.61 23.87 -11.78
C PHE A 9 11.18 22.68 -12.65
N PRO A 10 12.09 21.79 -13.07
CA PRO A 10 11.69 20.57 -13.78
C PRO A 10 10.78 19.74 -12.88
N ALA A 11 9.73 19.17 -13.47
CA ALA A 11 8.74 18.36 -12.76
C ALA A 11 9.33 17.11 -12.08
N ASP A 12 10.54 16.70 -12.47
CA ASP A 12 11.24 15.50 -11.99
C ASP A 12 12.08 15.71 -10.71
N GLU A 13 12.25 16.94 -10.20
CA GLU A 13 13.10 17.21 -9.01
C GLU A 13 12.34 17.65 -7.76
N MET A 14 11.00 17.66 -7.76
CA MET A 14 10.25 17.95 -6.54
C MET A 14 10.19 16.73 -5.61
N SER A 15 11.21 16.57 -4.77
CA SER A 15 11.08 15.76 -3.56
C SER A 15 10.08 16.44 -2.63
N PHE A 16 8.86 15.90 -2.59
CA PHE A 16 7.80 16.43 -1.74
C PHE A 16 8.01 15.91 -0.31
N PRO A 17 8.16 16.78 0.71
CA PRO A 17 8.43 16.32 2.06
C PRO A 17 7.27 15.49 2.58
N PHE A 18 7.57 14.56 3.49
CA PHE A 18 6.54 13.82 4.20
C PHE A 18 5.62 14.80 4.93
N ILE A 19 4.31 14.70 4.67
CA ILE A 19 3.28 15.48 5.37
C ILE A 19 2.55 14.55 6.33
N PRO A 20 2.82 14.63 7.65
CA PRO A 20 2.01 13.91 8.61
C PRO A 20 0.58 14.46 8.57
N HIS A 21 -0.39 13.57 8.39
CA HIS A 21 -1.80 13.91 8.38
C HIS A 21 -2.62 12.93 9.19
N GLN A 22 -3.80 13.36 9.65
CA GLN A 22 -4.60 12.62 10.61
C GLN A 22 -4.86 11.16 10.19
N ARG A 23 -5.21 10.92 8.92
CA ARG A 23 -5.43 9.55 8.45
C ARG A 23 -4.16 8.68 8.49
N PHE A 24 -3.00 9.23 8.14
CA PHE A 24 -1.73 8.50 8.21
C PHE A 24 -1.39 8.14 9.66
N LEU A 25 -1.43 9.13 10.55
CA LEU A 25 -1.06 8.95 11.96
C LEU A 25 -1.98 7.97 12.69
N THR A 26 -3.29 8.07 12.46
CA THR A 26 -4.27 7.17 13.09
C THR A 26 -4.15 5.73 12.56
N THR A 27 -3.90 5.56 11.26
CA THR A 27 -3.63 4.24 10.67
C THR A 27 -2.31 3.65 11.19
N GLN A 28 -1.22 4.41 11.24
CA GLN A 28 0.07 3.94 11.77
C GLN A 28 -0.07 3.45 13.22
N HIS A 29 -0.71 4.25 14.08
CA HIS A 29 -0.94 3.87 15.47
C HIS A 29 -1.80 2.59 15.59
N SER A 30 -2.86 2.49 14.79
CA SER A 30 -3.73 1.30 14.78
C SER A 30 -3.02 0.05 14.29
N LEU A 31 -2.15 0.20 13.29
CA LEU A 31 -1.34 -0.89 12.76
C LEU A 31 -0.32 -1.41 13.76
N LEU A 32 0.44 -0.53 14.42
CA LEU A 32 1.38 -0.93 15.46
C LEU A 32 0.66 -1.66 16.61
N LYS A 33 -0.50 -1.16 17.01
CA LYS A 33 -1.35 -1.78 18.03
C LYS A 33 -1.84 -3.16 17.60
N SER A 34 -2.25 -3.33 16.34
CA SER A 34 -2.65 -4.61 15.78
C SER A 34 -1.48 -5.61 15.77
N VAL A 35 -0.33 -5.21 15.21
CA VAL A 35 0.88 -6.04 15.17
C VAL A 35 1.35 -6.44 16.58
N SER A 36 1.26 -5.54 17.56
CA SER A 36 1.64 -5.86 18.95
C SER A 36 0.77 -6.92 19.63
N ARG A 37 -0.45 -7.15 19.12
CA ARG A 37 -1.42 -8.12 19.64
C ARG A 37 -1.43 -9.43 18.85
N ALA A 38 -0.91 -9.39 17.63
CA ALA A 38 -0.81 -10.54 16.74
C ALA A 38 0.10 -11.61 17.35
N ARG A 39 -0.28 -12.86 17.15
CA ARG A 39 0.43 -14.06 17.58
C ARG A 39 1.13 -14.71 16.38
N PRO A 40 2.18 -15.51 16.60
CA PRO A 40 2.72 -16.38 15.54
C PRO A 40 1.61 -17.13 14.80
N GLY A 41 1.57 -17.02 13.47
CA GLY A 41 0.50 -17.56 12.62
C GLY A 41 -0.58 -16.54 12.20
N ASP A 42 -0.62 -15.36 12.83
CA ASP A 42 -1.61 -14.34 12.53
C ASP A 42 -1.23 -13.48 11.31
N PHE A 43 -2.26 -12.87 10.73
CA PHE A 43 -2.21 -11.91 9.65
C PHE A 43 -2.67 -10.54 10.12
N VAL A 44 -1.91 -9.50 9.78
CA VAL A 44 -2.33 -8.11 9.94
C VAL A 44 -2.42 -7.46 8.57
N TRP A 45 -3.61 -7.02 8.18
CA TRP A 45 -3.87 -6.46 6.86
C TRP A 45 -3.95 -4.93 6.92
N LEU A 46 -3.18 -4.27 6.07
CA LEU A 46 -3.34 -2.86 5.76
C LEU A 46 -3.93 -2.73 4.36
N ILE A 47 -5.21 -2.42 4.30
CA ILE A 47 -5.95 -2.22 3.07
C ILE A 47 -6.14 -0.72 2.85
N ALA A 48 -5.64 -0.21 1.73
CA ALA A 48 -5.77 1.20 1.39
C ALA A 48 -5.85 1.42 -0.12
N PRO A 49 -6.53 2.48 -0.59
CA PRO A 49 -6.49 2.86 -2.01
C PRO A 49 -5.06 3.05 -2.50
N SER A 50 -4.85 2.93 -3.80
CA SER A 50 -3.57 3.27 -4.43
C SER A 50 -3.18 4.71 -4.09
N TRP A 51 -1.88 4.96 -3.88
CA TRP A 51 -1.35 6.31 -3.59
C TRP A 51 -1.84 6.96 -2.28
N SER A 52 -2.35 6.19 -1.34
CA SER A 52 -2.78 6.65 0.00
C SER A 52 -1.63 6.88 1.00
N GLY A 53 -0.41 6.42 0.69
CA GLY A 53 0.74 6.49 1.59
C GLY A 53 1.17 5.15 2.19
N LYS A 54 0.72 4.00 1.64
CA LYS A 54 1.12 2.66 2.10
C LYS A 54 2.65 2.47 2.15
N SER A 55 3.37 2.87 1.10
CA SER A 55 4.83 2.75 1.02
C SER A 55 5.53 3.58 2.09
N GLU A 56 5.01 4.78 2.35
CA GLU A 56 5.52 5.66 3.40
C GLU A 56 5.23 5.12 4.79
N LEU A 57 4.04 4.54 4.99
CA LEU A 57 3.68 3.88 6.23
C LEU A 57 4.57 2.67 6.49
N ARG A 58 4.86 1.87 5.46
CA ARG A 58 5.84 0.79 5.54
C ARG A 58 7.22 1.32 5.94
N ARG A 59 7.70 2.38 5.28
CA ARG A 59 9.01 2.99 5.56
C ARG A 59 9.18 3.34 7.04
N GLN A 60 8.12 3.85 7.69
CA GLN A 60 8.13 4.14 9.12
C GLN A 60 7.92 2.90 10.00
N LEU A 61 7.14 1.92 9.52
CA LEU A 61 6.83 0.69 10.25
C LEU A 61 8.04 -0.24 10.40
N LEU A 62 8.85 -0.43 9.35
CA LEU A 62 9.92 -1.43 9.38
C LEU A 62 10.95 -1.20 10.50
N PRO A 63 11.52 0.02 10.69
CA PRO A 63 12.42 0.28 11.81
C PRO A 63 11.77 -0.01 13.17
N GLU A 64 10.51 0.37 13.35
CA GLU A 64 9.79 0.17 14.61
C GLU A 64 9.62 -1.32 14.94
N LEU A 65 9.28 -2.15 13.95
CA LEU A 65 9.12 -3.60 14.13
C LEU A 65 10.45 -4.34 14.28
N GLY A 66 11.48 -3.90 13.54
CA GLY A 66 12.83 -4.45 13.63
C GLY A 66 13.50 -4.16 14.97
N GLY A 67 13.16 -3.04 15.61
CA GLY A 67 13.84 -2.56 16.81
C GLY A 67 15.28 -2.14 16.50
N ASN A 68 16.12 -2.06 17.53
CA ASN A 68 17.51 -1.63 17.37
C ASN A 68 18.40 -2.76 16.81
N PRO A 69 18.98 -2.62 15.60
CA PRO A 69 19.83 -3.65 15.00
C PRO A 69 21.09 -3.98 15.81
N GLN A 70 21.61 -3.02 16.58
CA GLN A 70 22.78 -3.22 17.45
C GLN A 70 22.50 -4.21 18.59
N LEU A 71 21.23 -4.47 18.90
CA LEU A 71 20.80 -5.38 19.96
C LEU A 71 20.39 -6.75 19.42
N TRP A 72 20.47 -6.98 18.11
CA TRP A 72 20.11 -8.28 17.54
C TRP A 72 21.18 -9.32 17.86
N PRO A 73 20.80 -10.55 18.26
CA PRO A 73 21.75 -11.63 18.35
C PRO A 73 22.41 -11.88 16.99
N THR A 74 23.65 -12.38 17.00
CA THR A 74 24.41 -12.61 15.75
C THR A 74 23.62 -13.48 14.78
N GLY A 75 23.51 -13.00 13.54
CA GLY A 75 22.81 -13.70 12.47
C GLY A 75 21.29 -13.69 12.58
N HIS A 76 20.69 -12.99 13.55
CA HIS A 76 19.24 -12.77 13.59
C HIS A 76 18.79 -11.73 12.56
N LEU A 77 17.59 -11.96 12.03
CA LEU A 77 16.89 -11.03 11.15
C LEU A 77 15.39 -11.08 11.53
N PRO A 78 14.91 -10.16 12.37
CA PRO A 78 13.56 -10.24 12.93
C PRO A 78 12.46 -9.92 11.91
N LEU A 79 12.81 -9.30 10.78
CA LEU A 79 11.87 -8.83 9.79
C LEU A 79 12.45 -8.96 8.38
N ILE A 80 11.59 -9.37 7.44
CA ILE A 80 11.82 -9.21 6.00
C ILE A 80 10.65 -8.47 5.36
N SER A 81 10.90 -7.84 4.21
CA SER A 81 9.88 -7.19 3.40
C SER A 81 10.01 -7.66 1.96
N VAL A 82 8.92 -8.20 1.41
CA VAL A 82 8.88 -8.67 0.02
C VAL A 82 7.67 -8.10 -0.70
N ARG A 83 7.75 -8.00 -2.02
CA ARG A 83 6.63 -7.58 -2.88
C ARG A 83 6.09 -8.78 -3.65
N ALA A 84 4.76 -8.96 -3.62
CA ALA A 84 4.09 -9.85 -4.55
C ALA A 84 4.03 -9.15 -5.92
N ILE A 85 4.66 -9.72 -6.94
CA ILE A 85 4.73 -9.10 -8.27
C ILE A 85 4.04 -9.96 -9.34
N LEU A 86 3.67 -9.30 -10.43
CA LEU A 86 3.13 -9.94 -11.63
C LEU A 86 4.25 -10.04 -12.66
N ASN A 87 4.80 -11.22 -12.88
CA ASN A 87 5.88 -11.44 -13.85
C ASN A 87 5.64 -12.62 -14.79
N GLN A 88 4.40 -13.09 -14.87
CA GLN A 88 3.98 -14.12 -15.81
C GLN A 88 2.76 -13.64 -16.59
N GLY A 89 2.95 -12.71 -17.53
CA GLY A 89 1.86 -12.15 -18.34
C GLY A 89 0.73 -11.56 -17.49
N ASP A 90 1.08 -10.65 -16.60
CA ASP A 90 0.19 -10.02 -15.60
C ASP A 90 -0.42 -10.97 -14.57
N LYS A 91 0.15 -12.18 -14.41
CA LYS A 91 -0.24 -13.15 -13.38
C LYS A 91 0.81 -13.28 -12.28
N PHE A 92 0.30 -13.60 -11.09
CA PHE A 92 1.10 -14.00 -9.94
C PHE A 92 1.86 -15.29 -10.23
N ASN A 93 3.14 -15.31 -9.81
CA ASN A 93 3.99 -16.48 -9.95
C ASN A 93 4.45 -16.97 -8.56
N PRO A 94 3.93 -18.10 -8.06
CA PRO A 94 4.27 -18.61 -6.73
C PRO A 94 5.75 -18.99 -6.60
N LYS A 95 6.37 -19.48 -7.67
CA LYS A 95 7.81 -19.80 -7.69
C LYS A 95 8.67 -18.56 -7.55
N ASP A 96 8.29 -17.45 -8.20
CA ASP A 96 9.00 -16.18 -8.04
C ASP A 96 8.80 -15.60 -6.65
N PHE A 97 7.59 -15.71 -6.09
CA PHE A 97 7.33 -15.27 -4.73
C PHE A 97 8.17 -16.06 -3.71
N ALA A 98 8.25 -17.39 -3.85
CA ALA A 98 9.11 -18.24 -3.04
C ALA A 98 10.60 -17.88 -3.19
N LEU A 99 11.05 -17.56 -4.40
CA LEU A 99 12.41 -17.07 -4.65
C LEU A 99 12.68 -15.77 -3.89
N ARG A 100 11.78 -14.80 -3.93
CA ARG A 100 11.93 -13.50 -3.26
C ARG A 100 12.00 -13.65 -1.74
N LEU A 101 11.17 -14.51 -1.17
CA LEU A 101 11.25 -14.86 0.25
C LEU A 101 12.61 -15.48 0.59
N HIS A 102 13.05 -16.47 -0.19
CA HIS A 102 14.34 -17.12 0.00
C HIS A 102 15.53 -16.15 -0.17
N GLN A 103 15.46 -15.27 -1.15
CA GLN A 103 16.45 -14.25 -1.41
C GLN A 103 16.52 -13.25 -0.25
N GLU A 104 15.40 -12.76 0.25
CA GLU A 104 15.38 -11.74 1.31
C GLU A 104 15.87 -12.29 2.66
N ILE A 105 15.71 -13.59 2.94
CA ILE A 105 16.26 -14.20 4.16
C ILE A 105 17.76 -14.54 4.04
N THR A 106 18.30 -14.63 2.82
CA THR A 106 19.71 -15.00 2.55
C THR A 106 20.59 -13.80 2.26
N GLU A 107 20.09 -12.83 1.51
CA GLU A 107 20.70 -11.55 1.15
C GLU A 107 19.78 -10.39 1.58
N PRO A 108 19.60 -10.18 2.91
CA PRO A 108 18.62 -9.24 3.43
C PRO A 108 18.95 -7.80 3.08
N ASP A 109 17.94 -7.04 2.68
CA ASP A 109 18.02 -5.59 2.66
C ASP A 109 17.84 -5.07 4.09
N THR A 110 18.86 -4.40 4.64
CA THR A 110 18.81 -3.77 5.97
C THR A 110 18.77 -2.25 5.87
N SER A 111 18.68 -1.67 4.67
CA SER A 111 18.62 -0.21 4.45
C SER A 111 17.43 0.43 5.18
N TRP A 112 16.36 -0.34 5.42
CA TRP A 112 15.20 0.12 6.16
C TRP A 112 15.51 0.46 7.62
N THR A 113 16.59 -0.06 8.22
CA THR A 113 16.96 0.24 9.61
C THR A 113 17.31 1.71 9.84
N ASN A 114 17.81 2.39 8.80
CA ASN A 114 18.19 3.80 8.82
C ASN A 114 17.32 4.65 7.87
N ALA A 115 16.15 4.15 7.46
CA ALA A 115 15.33 4.78 6.41
C ALA A 115 14.88 6.22 6.72
N MET A 116 14.86 6.62 7.99
CA MET A 116 14.52 7.99 8.39
C MET A 116 15.67 8.97 8.23
N GLU A 117 16.92 8.49 8.29
CA GLU A 117 18.12 9.31 8.18
C GLU A 117 18.53 9.56 6.73
N THR A 118 18.20 8.63 5.83
CA THR A 118 18.65 8.66 4.43
C THR A 118 17.78 9.49 3.49
N GLY A 119 16.61 9.98 3.94
CA GLY A 119 15.75 10.89 3.16
C GLY A 119 15.33 10.36 1.78
N GLY A 120 15.42 9.04 1.57
CA GLY A 120 15.26 8.40 0.27
C GLY A 120 13.81 8.19 -0.14
N ASP A 121 13.58 8.12 -1.45
CA ASP A 121 12.30 7.74 -2.05
C ASP A 121 11.96 6.27 -1.68
N PRO A 122 10.78 5.99 -1.08
CA PRO A 122 10.33 4.63 -0.75
C PRO A 122 10.42 3.63 -1.92
N ASP A 123 10.34 4.10 -3.17
CA ASP A 123 10.39 3.26 -4.36
C ASP A 123 11.82 2.78 -4.70
N GLN A 124 12.88 3.44 -4.21
CA GLN A 124 14.26 3.03 -4.48
C GLN A 124 14.57 1.65 -3.89
N THR A 125 14.03 1.32 -2.72
CA THR A 125 14.14 -0.01 -2.11
C THR A 125 13.54 -1.09 -3.02
N HIS A 126 12.41 -0.81 -3.66
CA HIS A 126 11.77 -1.74 -4.60
C HIS A 126 12.61 -1.94 -5.85
N VAL A 127 13.16 -0.86 -6.42
CA VAL A 127 14.04 -0.94 -7.60
C VAL A 127 15.30 -1.76 -7.28
N ALA A 128 15.89 -1.59 -6.10
CA ALA A 128 17.04 -2.37 -5.67
C ALA A 128 16.71 -3.85 -5.51
N ALA A 129 15.57 -4.18 -4.89
CA ALA A 129 15.10 -5.56 -4.75
C ALA A 129 14.86 -6.23 -6.11
N GLU A 130 14.22 -5.54 -7.05
CA GLU A 130 13.99 -6.06 -8.42
C GLU A 130 15.29 -6.31 -9.18
N ARG A 131 16.25 -5.40 -9.09
CA ARG A 131 17.58 -5.57 -9.69
C ARG A 131 18.29 -6.80 -9.12
N ARG A 132 18.19 -7.01 -7.81
CA ARG A 132 18.80 -8.17 -7.13
C ARG A 132 18.15 -9.46 -7.62
N ALA A 133 16.81 -9.53 -7.61
CA ALA A 133 16.05 -10.70 -8.06
C ALA A 133 16.28 -11.04 -9.55
N SER A 134 16.59 -10.03 -10.37
CA SER A 134 16.87 -10.16 -11.80
C SER A 134 18.34 -10.44 -12.13
N SER A 135 19.22 -10.54 -11.13
CA SER A 135 20.63 -10.86 -11.35
C SER A 135 20.83 -12.21 -12.04
N VAL A 136 22.00 -12.41 -12.68
CA VAL A 136 22.32 -13.69 -13.37
C VAL A 136 22.20 -14.87 -12.39
N PHE A 137 22.78 -14.73 -11.20
CA PHE A 137 22.74 -15.75 -10.15
C PHE A 137 21.30 -16.13 -9.77
N TRP A 138 20.47 -15.15 -9.40
CA TRP A 138 19.10 -15.43 -8.95
C TRP A 138 18.19 -15.94 -10.07
N ARG A 139 18.43 -15.54 -11.33
CA ARG A 139 17.75 -16.14 -12.49
C ARG A 139 18.13 -17.61 -12.68
N GLU A 140 19.39 -17.98 -12.50
CA GLU A 140 19.82 -19.38 -12.58
C GLU A 140 19.25 -20.22 -11.44
N VAL A 141 19.25 -19.70 -10.21
CA VAL A 141 18.60 -20.35 -9.06
C VAL A 141 17.11 -20.58 -9.36
N ARG A 142 16.39 -19.55 -9.84
CA ARG A 142 14.98 -19.69 -10.23
C ARG A 142 14.78 -20.76 -11.31
N ALA A 143 15.68 -20.86 -12.29
CA ALA A 143 15.56 -21.82 -13.37
C ALA A 143 15.78 -23.26 -12.89
N ARG A 144 16.76 -23.48 -12.01
CA ARG A 144 17.23 -24.83 -11.61
C ARG A 144 16.59 -25.38 -10.35
N THR A 145 16.06 -24.53 -9.47
CA THR A 145 15.50 -24.95 -8.18
C THR A 145 13.98 -25.06 -8.28
N ALA A 146 13.38 -26.12 -7.73
CA ALA A 146 11.93 -26.23 -7.68
C ALA A 146 11.34 -25.25 -6.65
N GLU A 147 10.08 -24.83 -6.85
CA GLU A 147 9.38 -23.94 -5.90
C GLU A 147 9.39 -24.49 -4.48
N ARG A 148 9.14 -25.81 -4.34
CA ARG A 148 9.15 -26.51 -3.05
C ARG A 148 10.48 -26.36 -2.33
N ASP A 149 11.59 -26.46 -3.04
CA ASP A 149 12.93 -26.39 -2.43
C ASP A 149 13.25 -24.97 -1.96
N LEU A 150 12.83 -23.95 -2.73
CA LEU A 150 12.92 -22.55 -2.32
C LEU A 150 12.11 -22.31 -1.04
N ARG A 151 10.88 -22.83 -0.97
CA ARG A 151 10.01 -22.70 0.20
C ARG A 151 10.59 -23.38 1.43
N LEU A 152 11.03 -24.63 1.31
CA LEU A 152 11.66 -25.38 2.41
C LEU A 152 12.96 -24.71 2.89
N SER A 153 13.74 -24.16 1.97
CA SER A 153 14.94 -23.39 2.30
C SER A 153 14.59 -22.13 3.09
N PHE A 154 13.59 -21.38 2.61
CA PHE A 154 13.07 -20.20 3.31
C PHE A 154 12.54 -20.52 4.72
N GLU A 155 11.74 -21.58 4.88
CA GLU A 155 11.20 -22.04 6.17
C GLU A 155 12.32 -22.32 7.18
N ARG A 156 13.34 -23.08 6.76
CA ARG A 156 14.50 -23.41 7.62
C ARG A 156 15.30 -22.18 8.01
N MET A 157 15.63 -21.34 7.02
CA MET A 157 16.41 -20.13 7.26
C MET A 157 15.66 -19.16 8.17
N SER A 158 14.35 -18.99 7.97
CA SER A 158 13.53 -18.08 8.79
C SER A 158 13.57 -18.45 10.28
N ARG A 159 13.49 -19.75 10.61
CA ARG A 159 13.61 -20.22 11.99
C ARG A 159 15.00 -19.98 12.57
N ILE A 160 16.06 -20.29 11.82
CA ILE A 160 17.45 -20.09 12.25
C ILE A 160 17.75 -18.60 12.47
N ARG A 161 17.21 -17.73 11.62
CA ARG A 161 17.36 -16.27 11.70
C ARG A 161 16.43 -15.62 12.74
N GLY A 162 15.56 -16.37 13.41
CA GLY A 162 14.63 -15.81 14.40
C GLY A 162 13.63 -14.82 13.79
N LEU A 163 13.14 -15.10 12.57
CA LEU A 163 12.21 -14.23 11.87
C LEU A 163 10.88 -14.10 12.64
N ARG A 164 10.47 -12.87 12.94
CA ARG A 164 9.23 -12.57 13.65
C ARG A 164 8.14 -11.99 12.74
N TYR A 165 8.55 -11.25 11.72
CA TYR A 165 7.63 -10.54 10.83
C TYR A 165 7.98 -10.77 9.37
N ILE A 166 6.97 -11.03 8.55
CA ILE A 166 7.07 -10.99 7.08
C ILE A 166 6.12 -9.89 6.60
N VAL A 167 6.66 -8.85 5.96
CA VAL A 167 5.85 -7.84 5.28
C VAL A 167 5.68 -8.23 3.82
N ILE A 168 4.44 -8.35 3.36
CA ILE A 168 4.09 -8.68 1.96
C ILE A 168 3.37 -7.49 1.34
N GLU A 169 4.06 -6.79 0.45
CA GLU A 169 3.54 -5.65 -0.30
C GLU A 169 2.82 -6.08 -1.58
N GLU A 170 1.87 -5.26 -2.02
CA GLU A 170 0.99 -5.54 -3.15
C GLU A 170 0.26 -6.88 -3.04
N ALA A 171 -0.26 -7.20 -1.86
CA ALA A 171 -0.95 -8.47 -1.60
C ALA A 171 -2.06 -8.76 -2.64
N ALA A 172 -2.72 -7.73 -3.18
CA ALA A 172 -3.71 -7.84 -4.25
C ALA A 172 -3.19 -8.57 -5.51
N ASN A 173 -1.88 -8.54 -5.77
CA ASN A 173 -1.29 -9.26 -6.90
C ASN A 173 -1.45 -10.77 -6.75
N ILE A 174 -1.53 -11.32 -5.53
CA ILE A 174 -1.78 -12.75 -5.29
C ILE A 174 -3.14 -13.19 -5.84
N CYS A 175 -4.10 -12.26 -5.97
CA CYS A 175 -5.42 -12.53 -6.56
C CYS A 175 -5.37 -12.69 -8.09
N ARG A 176 -4.31 -12.22 -8.76
CA ARG A 176 -4.20 -12.22 -10.22
C ARG A 176 -3.63 -13.53 -10.72
N VAL A 177 -4.45 -14.58 -10.67
CA VAL A 177 -4.07 -15.94 -11.08
C VAL A 177 -4.67 -16.32 -12.45
N PRO A 178 -4.13 -17.33 -13.14
CA PRO A 178 -4.81 -18.00 -14.25
C PRO A 178 -6.18 -18.54 -13.85
N LYS A 179 -7.13 -18.62 -14.80
CA LYS A 179 -8.51 -19.09 -14.53
C LYS A 179 -8.60 -20.52 -13.96
N SER A 180 -7.58 -21.34 -14.21
CA SER A 180 -7.51 -22.72 -13.71
C SER A 180 -6.96 -22.83 -12.28
N GLN A 181 -6.55 -21.71 -11.68
CA GLN A 181 -5.94 -21.65 -10.35
C GLN A 181 -6.81 -20.80 -9.41
N SER A 182 -6.56 -20.94 -8.11
CA SER A 182 -7.33 -20.26 -7.08
C SER A 182 -6.39 -19.46 -6.17
N SER A 183 -6.64 -18.16 -6.03
CA SER A 183 -5.99 -17.28 -5.06
C SER A 183 -6.15 -17.80 -3.62
N ARG A 184 -7.30 -18.41 -3.30
CA ARG A 184 -7.56 -19.08 -2.02
C ARG A 184 -6.53 -20.18 -1.74
N ASN A 185 -6.21 -21.02 -2.72
CA ASN A 185 -5.22 -22.09 -2.54
C ASN A 185 -3.82 -21.53 -2.28
N TYR A 186 -3.46 -20.42 -2.95
CA TYR A 186 -2.21 -19.72 -2.66
C TYR A 186 -2.19 -19.13 -1.26
N MET A 187 -3.30 -18.52 -0.84
CA MET A 187 -3.41 -17.97 0.51
C MET A 187 -3.30 -19.06 1.59
N LEU A 188 -3.93 -20.22 1.41
CA LEU A 188 -3.78 -21.35 2.32
C LEU A 188 -2.32 -21.84 2.39
N GLY A 189 -1.61 -21.81 1.26
CA GLY A 189 -0.17 -22.09 1.23
C GLY A 189 0.67 -21.07 2.02
N ILE A 190 0.34 -19.78 1.92
CA ILE A 190 0.97 -18.72 2.71
C ILE A 190 0.63 -18.87 4.20
N MET A 191 -0.61 -19.20 4.53
CA MET A 191 -1.03 -19.49 5.91
C MET A 191 -0.21 -20.62 6.52
N ALA A 192 -0.13 -21.76 5.85
CA ALA A 192 0.68 -22.88 6.32
C ALA A 192 2.16 -22.49 6.48
N LEU A 193 2.70 -21.68 5.57
CA LEU A 193 4.08 -21.19 5.65
C LEU A 193 4.32 -20.30 6.87
N VAL A 194 3.44 -19.35 7.13
CA VAL A 194 3.53 -18.40 8.25
C VAL A 194 3.41 -19.13 9.58
N GLU A 195 2.51 -20.11 9.67
CA GLU A 195 2.35 -20.99 10.83
C GLU A 195 3.60 -21.86 11.07
N GLU A 196 4.13 -22.49 10.02
CA GLU A 196 5.31 -23.34 10.09
C GLU A 196 6.52 -22.52 10.59
N ILE A 197 6.72 -21.31 10.07
CA ILE A 197 7.81 -20.42 10.51
C ILE A 197 7.59 -19.91 11.94
N GLY A 198 6.33 -19.72 12.35
CA GLY A 198 5.99 -19.10 13.63
C GLY A 198 6.17 -17.59 13.64
N CYS A 199 5.82 -16.92 12.54
CA CYS A 199 5.91 -15.46 12.39
C CYS A 199 4.53 -14.80 12.24
N VAL A 200 4.47 -13.48 12.27
CA VAL A 200 3.28 -12.68 11.91
C VAL A 200 3.46 -12.17 10.47
N ALA A 201 2.44 -12.35 9.64
CA ALA A 201 2.44 -11.80 8.28
C ALA A 201 1.70 -10.45 8.24
N ILE A 202 2.37 -9.42 7.75
CA ILE A 202 1.80 -8.08 7.56
C ILE A 202 1.53 -7.88 6.07
N MET A 203 0.26 -7.92 5.70
CA MET A 203 -0.20 -7.90 4.32
C MET A 203 -0.61 -6.49 3.93
N ILE A 204 0.08 -5.88 2.96
CA ILE A 204 -0.20 -4.51 2.50
C ILE A 204 -0.78 -4.57 1.09
N GLY A 205 -1.98 -4.03 0.89
CA GLY A 205 -2.68 -4.14 -0.39
C GLY A 205 -3.77 -3.10 -0.63
N THR A 206 -4.39 -3.21 -1.80
CA THR A 206 -5.64 -2.50 -2.12
C THR A 206 -6.85 -3.35 -1.73
N HIS A 207 -8.06 -2.82 -1.92
CA HIS A 207 -9.30 -3.56 -1.66
C HIS A 207 -9.43 -4.84 -2.50
N GLU A 208 -8.72 -4.94 -3.64
CA GLU A 208 -8.66 -6.17 -4.44
C GLU A 208 -8.11 -7.38 -3.67
N ALA A 209 -7.32 -7.15 -2.61
CA ALA A 209 -6.78 -8.21 -1.76
C ALA A 209 -7.84 -8.86 -0.85
N SER A 210 -9.08 -8.36 -0.80
CA SER A 210 -10.07 -8.81 0.19
C SER A 210 -10.40 -10.29 0.10
N THR A 211 -10.47 -10.81 -1.12
CA THR A 211 -10.67 -12.24 -1.42
C THR A 211 -9.66 -13.16 -0.72
N LEU A 212 -8.46 -12.68 -0.41
CA LEU A 212 -7.46 -13.49 0.30
C LEU A 212 -7.89 -13.80 1.73
N TYR A 213 -8.58 -12.89 2.41
CA TYR A 213 -9.02 -13.10 3.79
C TYR A 213 -10.53 -13.32 3.93
N GLU A 214 -11.36 -12.95 2.94
CA GLU A 214 -12.83 -13.14 2.99
C GLU A 214 -13.25 -14.55 2.50
N ASP A 215 -12.51 -15.16 1.57
CA ASP A 215 -12.89 -16.45 0.94
C ASP A 215 -12.52 -17.68 1.80
N SER A 216 -11.90 -17.48 2.96
CA SER A 216 -11.49 -18.56 3.86
C SER A 216 -11.67 -18.15 5.31
N GLN A 217 -12.60 -18.80 6.01
CA GLN A 217 -12.84 -18.56 7.43
C GLN A 217 -11.60 -18.84 8.29
N GLU A 218 -10.76 -19.80 7.89
CA GLU A 218 -9.50 -20.12 8.59
C GLU A 218 -8.51 -18.96 8.54
N VAL A 219 -8.39 -18.31 7.38
CA VAL A 219 -7.54 -17.12 7.20
C VAL A 219 -8.18 -15.94 7.94
N PHE A 220 -9.49 -15.74 7.78
CA PHE A 220 -10.22 -14.65 8.43
C PHE A 220 -10.09 -14.67 9.95
N ASN A 221 -10.20 -15.85 10.57
CA ASN A 221 -10.11 -16.02 12.03
C ASN A 221 -8.75 -15.61 12.62
N ARG A 222 -7.72 -15.53 11.78
CA ARG A 222 -6.35 -15.14 12.14
C ARG A 222 -5.99 -13.76 11.61
N SER A 223 -6.95 -13.06 11.00
CA SER A 223 -6.73 -11.79 10.33
C SER A 223 -7.26 -10.63 11.15
N ASP A 224 -6.41 -9.66 11.45
CA ASP A 224 -6.85 -8.32 11.86
C ASP A 224 -6.75 -7.38 10.66
N VAL A 225 -7.87 -6.78 10.26
CA VAL A 225 -7.96 -6.00 9.01
C VAL A 225 -8.15 -4.52 9.33
N LEU A 226 -7.20 -3.70 8.87
CA LEU A 226 -7.16 -2.26 9.04
C LEU A 226 -7.34 -1.56 7.69
N TYR A 227 -8.19 -0.54 7.69
CA TYR A 227 -8.48 0.25 6.51
C TYR A 227 -7.93 1.67 6.66
N MET A 228 -7.03 2.08 5.75
CA MET A 228 -6.64 3.48 5.62
C MET A 228 -7.59 4.16 4.63
N ARG A 229 -8.67 4.72 5.17
CA ARG A 229 -9.78 5.25 4.37
C ARG A 229 -9.44 6.61 3.75
N PRO A 230 -9.98 6.94 2.56
CA PRO A 230 -10.06 8.33 2.11
C PRO A 230 -10.73 9.24 3.15
N TYR A 231 -10.52 10.55 3.08
CA TYR A 231 -11.31 11.49 3.88
C TYR A 231 -12.75 11.56 3.35
N GLY A 232 -13.73 11.35 4.24
CA GLY A 232 -15.15 11.47 3.92
C GLY A 232 -15.56 12.94 3.82
N LEU A 233 -16.02 13.38 2.65
CA LEU A 233 -16.39 14.78 2.43
C LEU A 233 -17.73 15.19 3.06
N ASN A 234 -18.56 14.21 3.39
CA ASN A 234 -19.84 14.39 4.07
C ASN A 234 -19.71 14.40 5.60
N ASP A 235 -18.52 14.10 6.12
CA ASP A 235 -18.23 14.12 7.56
C ASP A 235 -17.44 15.40 7.90
N ASN A 236 -17.93 16.15 8.88
CA ASN A 236 -17.37 17.46 9.21
C ASN A 236 -15.94 17.39 9.77
N ASP A 237 -15.60 16.33 10.50
CA ASP A 237 -14.28 16.17 11.11
C ASP A 237 -13.26 15.73 10.04
N ASP A 238 -13.64 14.80 9.17
CA ASP A 238 -12.85 14.42 8.01
C ASP A 238 -12.66 15.59 7.05
N LEU A 239 -13.69 16.42 6.81
CA LEU A 239 -13.58 17.60 5.94
C LEU A 239 -12.56 18.61 6.49
N ARG A 240 -12.56 18.88 7.80
CA ARG A 240 -11.57 19.75 8.46
C ARG A 240 -10.15 19.18 8.35
N SER A 241 -10.02 17.87 8.55
CA SER A 241 -8.76 17.15 8.44
C SER A 241 -8.21 17.20 7.02
N TYR A 242 -9.08 17.01 6.04
CA TYR A 242 -8.75 17.11 4.63
C TYR A 242 -8.36 18.54 4.24
N ALA A 243 -9.12 19.55 4.64
CA ALA A 243 -8.77 20.95 4.39
C ALA A 243 -7.40 21.33 4.99
N SER A 244 -7.05 20.76 6.16
CA SER A 244 -5.73 20.93 6.78
C SER A 244 -4.63 20.26 5.97
N LEU A 245 -4.87 19.05 5.46
CA LEU A 245 -3.97 18.37 4.54
C LEU A 245 -3.77 19.18 3.26
N ILE A 246 -4.85 19.66 2.63
CA ILE A 246 -4.78 20.49 1.42
C ILE A 246 -3.97 21.76 1.66
N LYS A 247 -4.16 22.42 2.80
CA LYS A 247 -3.35 23.59 3.19
C LYS A 247 -1.87 23.22 3.31
N ALA A 248 -1.55 22.08 3.93
CA ALA A 248 -0.18 21.62 4.08
C ALA A 248 0.46 21.30 2.71
N ILE A 249 -0.27 20.60 1.83
CA ILE A 249 0.21 20.29 0.49
C ILE A 249 0.47 21.59 -0.30
N GLY A 250 -0.46 22.54 -0.22
CA GLY A 250 -0.39 23.82 -0.93
C GLY A 250 0.84 24.67 -0.61
N LYS A 251 1.48 24.48 0.55
CA LYS A 251 2.73 25.17 0.89
C LYS A 251 3.89 24.84 -0.06
N GLY A 252 3.84 23.69 -0.73
CA GLY A 252 4.84 23.28 -1.72
C GLY A 252 4.62 23.87 -3.11
N PHE A 253 3.58 24.70 -3.31
CA PHE A 253 3.21 25.22 -4.63
C PHE A 253 3.15 26.75 -4.65
N PRO A 254 3.50 27.41 -5.77
CA PRO A 254 3.42 28.86 -5.91
C PRO A 254 1.97 29.28 -6.15
N LEU A 255 1.13 29.34 -5.12
CA LEU A 255 -0.29 29.70 -5.24
C LEU A 255 -0.47 31.22 -5.41
N SER A 256 -1.43 31.66 -6.22
CA SER A 256 -1.74 33.10 -6.40
C SER A 256 -2.25 33.76 -5.12
N LYS A 257 -2.85 32.95 -4.23
CA LYS A 257 -3.16 33.31 -2.85
C LYS A 257 -3.13 32.08 -1.96
N GLY A 258 -2.76 32.26 -0.69
CA GLY A 258 -2.62 31.16 0.27
C GLY A 258 -3.92 30.37 0.53
N SER A 259 -5.08 30.98 0.31
CA SER A 259 -6.40 30.35 0.48
C SER A 259 -6.92 29.64 -0.77
N LEU A 260 -6.23 29.73 -1.92
CA LEU A 260 -6.76 29.29 -3.23
C LEU A 260 -7.31 27.87 -3.19
N LEU A 261 -6.58 26.92 -2.60
CA LEU A 261 -6.99 25.52 -2.55
C LEU A 261 -8.15 25.30 -1.56
N GLN A 262 -8.20 26.04 -0.46
CA GLN A 262 -9.25 25.93 0.55
C GLN A 262 -10.58 26.47 0.03
N GLU A 263 -10.55 27.56 -0.72
CA GLU A 263 -11.73 28.13 -1.37
C GLU A 263 -12.29 27.25 -2.49
N ASN A 264 -11.48 26.33 -3.02
CA ASN A 264 -11.86 25.43 -4.12
C ASN A 264 -11.82 23.96 -3.69
N LEU A 265 -12.09 23.69 -2.40
CA LEU A 265 -11.94 22.36 -1.81
C LEU A 265 -12.74 21.28 -2.53
N GLU A 266 -13.92 21.61 -3.07
CA GLU A 266 -14.74 20.70 -3.87
C GLU A 266 -14.02 20.25 -5.16
N LEU A 267 -13.38 21.18 -5.88
CA LEU A 267 -12.61 20.86 -7.08
C LEU A 267 -11.37 20.02 -6.75
N ILE A 268 -10.73 20.29 -5.62
CA ILE A 268 -9.61 19.49 -5.11
C ILE A 268 -10.09 18.09 -4.74
N ALA A 269 -11.21 17.99 -4.03
CA ALA A 269 -11.86 16.73 -3.67
C ALA A 269 -12.23 15.91 -4.90
N LEU A 270 -12.87 16.52 -5.91
CA LEU A 270 -13.28 15.83 -7.13
C LEU A 270 -12.11 15.11 -7.83
N ASN A 271 -10.94 15.75 -7.85
CA ASN A 271 -9.74 15.23 -8.50
C ASN A 271 -8.84 14.39 -7.59
N GLY A 272 -8.88 14.63 -6.28
CA GLY A 272 -8.03 13.97 -5.29
C GLY A 272 -8.71 12.82 -4.54
N GLY A 273 -10.04 12.76 -4.57
CA GLY A 273 -10.85 11.71 -3.94
C GLY A 273 -10.71 11.63 -2.42
N GLY A 274 -10.23 12.69 -1.76
CA GLY A 274 -9.90 12.62 -0.33
C GLY A 274 -8.63 11.79 -0.03
N ILE A 275 -7.78 11.55 -1.03
CA ILE A 275 -6.55 10.74 -0.92
C ILE A 275 -5.34 11.63 -1.20
N PHE A 276 -4.27 11.48 -0.40
CA PHE A 276 -3.05 12.27 -0.52
C PHE A 276 -2.43 12.25 -1.92
N GLY A 277 -2.11 11.08 -2.46
CA GLY A 277 -1.35 10.98 -3.70
C GLY A 277 -2.09 11.47 -4.96
N PRO A 278 -3.38 11.12 -5.18
CA PRO A 278 -4.15 11.69 -6.28
C PRO A 278 -4.29 13.22 -6.17
N THR A 279 -4.43 13.74 -4.94
CA THR A 279 -4.44 15.19 -4.68
C THR A 279 -3.11 15.83 -5.08
N LEU A 280 -1.98 15.28 -4.62
CA LEU A 280 -0.65 15.79 -4.94
C LEU A 280 -0.40 15.78 -6.45
N ARG A 281 -0.72 14.65 -7.11
CA ARG A 281 -0.58 14.51 -8.57
C ARG A 281 -1.44 15.51 -9.33
N TYR A 282 -2.67 15.77 -8.86
CA TYR A 282 -3.52 16.80 -9.45
C TYR A 282 -2.90 18.19 -9.34
N LEU A 283 -2.33 18.55 -8.18
CA LEU A 283 -1.65 19.84 -8.01
C LEU A 283 -0.35 19.94 -8.81
N MET A 284 0.38 18.84 -8.99
CA MET A 284 1.53 18.79 -9.91
C MET A 284 1.08 19.10 -11.35
N ARG A 285 -0.01 18.50 -11.84
CA ARG A 285 -0.58 18.85 -13.15
C ARG A 285 -1.01 20.31 -13.23
N ALA A 286 -1.61 20.88 -12.18
CA ALA A 286 -1.95 22.30 -12.16
C ALA A 286 -0.70 23.20 -12.21
N ASN A 287 0.41 22.78 -11.61
CA ASN A 287 1.69 23.45 -11.73
C ASN A 287 2.27 23.35 -13.14
N GLU A 288 2.09 22.21 -13.83
CA GLU A 288 2.46 22.06 -15.24
C GLU A 288 1.64 23.02 -16.13
N GLU A 289 0.32 23.13 -15.91
CA GLU A 289 -0.52 24.09 -16.65
C GLU A 289 -0.06 25.54 -16.42
N ARG A 290 0.28 25.88 -15.17
CA ARG A 290 0.89 27.18 -14.84
C ARG A 290 2.16 27.42 -15.67
N CYS A 291 3.06 26.44 -15.72
CA CYS A 291 4.31 26.54 -16.48
C CYS A 291 4.04 26.72 -17.98
N ARG A 292 3.11 25.95 -18.57
CA ARG A 292 2.74 26.07 -19.99
C ARG A 292 2.17 27.44 -20.32
N ASN A 293 1.43 28.05 -19.38
CA ASN A 293 0.87 29.38 -19.51
C ASN A 293 1.87 30.52 -19.19
N GLY A 294 3.13 30.21 -18.88
CA GLY A 294 4.14 31.21 -18.51
C GLY A 294 3.81 32.01 -17.24
N SER A 295 2.92 31.49 -16.39
CA SER A 295 2.45 32.17 -15.18
C SER A 295 3.39 31.94 -14.00
N ASN A 296 3.57 32.96 -13.14
CA ASN A 296 4.40 32.81 -11.93
C ASN A 296 3.69 32.07 -10.80
N THR A 297 2.35 32.07 -10.79
CA THR A 297 1.54 31.45 -9.74
C THR A 297 0.42 30.58 -10.29
N ILE A 298 0.05 29.53 -9.54
CA ILE A 298 -1.12 28.69 -9.81
C ILE A 298 -2.37 29.51 -9.48
N GLU A 299 -3.34 29.47 -10.38
CA GLU A 299 -4.60 30.19 -10.29
C GLU A 299 -5.75 29.21 -10.51
N LEU A 300 -7.00 29.66 -10.30
CA LEU A 300 -8.17 28.82 -10.51
C LEU A 300 -8.26 28.29 -11.95
N GLY A 301 -7.83 29.07 -12.95
CA GLY A 301 -7.76 28.63 -14.34
C GLY A 301 -6.87 27.40 -14.53
N HIS A 302 -5.70 27.38 -13.88
CA HIS A 302 -4.75 26.26 -13.90
C HIS A 302 -5.32 25.01 -13.21
N LEU A 303 -6.01 25.18 -12.07
CA LEU A 303 -6.70 24.09 -11.39
C LEU A 303 -7.79 23.46 -12.27
N ARG A 304 -8.58 24.29 -12.95
CA ARG A 304 -9.64 23.81 -13.86
C ARG A 304 -9.06 23.08 -15.08
N ALA A 305 -8.01 23.63 -15.68
CA ALA A 305 -7.34 23.02 -16.83
C ALA A 305 -6.71 21.65 -16.50
N ALA A 306 -6.16 21.50 -15.30
CA ALA A 306 -5.56 20.25 -14.83
C ALA A 306 -6.57 19.19 -14.35
N SER A 307 -7.88 19.53 -14.31
CA SER A 307 -8.91 18.62 -13.86
C SER A 307 -9.02 17.41 -14.79
N GLY A 308 -9.26 16.24 -14.20
CA GLY A 308 -9.54 15.04 -14.96
C GLY A 308 -10.82 15.16 -15.79
N THR A 309 -10.96 14.29 -16.79
CA THR A 309 -12.21 14.12 -17.52
C THR A 309 -13.26 13.43 -16.65
N GLU A 310 -14.53 13.52 -17.03
CA GLU A 310 -15.62 12.79 -16.36
C GLU A 310 -15.33 11.28 -16.25
N ARG A 311 -14.71 10.69 -17.28
CA ARG A 311 -14.28 9.28 -17.25
C ARG A 311 -13.25 9.02 -16.16
N ASN A 312 -12.27 9.92 -15.98
CA ASN A 312 -11.27 9.77 -14.93
C ASN A 312 -11.89 9.90 -13.54
N HIS A 313 -12.81 10.85 -13.35
CA HIS A 313 -13.53 11.01 -12.09
C HIS A 313 -14.37 9.77 -11.77
N ARG A 314 -15.09 9.22 -12.75
CA ARG A 314 -15.91 8.01 -12.57
C ARG A 314 -15.07 6.81 -12.13
N LEU A 315 -13.86 6.65 -12.70
CA LEU A 315 -12.95 5.58 -12.30
C LEU A 315 -12.41 5.79 -10.87
N LEU A 316 -11.91 6.98 -10.55
CA LEU A 316 -11.38 7.30 -9.22
C LEU A 316 -12.43 7.11 -8.12
N TRP A 317 -13.62 7.71 -8.31
CA TRP A 317 -14.70 7.61 -7.34
C TRP A 317 -15.31 6.21 -7.29
N GLY A 318 -15.34 5.48 -8.41
CA GLY A 318 -15.73 4.07 -8.42
C GLY A 318 -14.81 3.18 -7.58
N GLU A 319 -13.49 3.41 -7.62
CA GLU A 319 -12.52 2.71 -6.77
C GLU A 319 -12.68 3.08 -5.28
N ILE A 320 -12.93 4.36 -4.98
CA ILE A 320 -13.18 4.84 -3.61
C ILE A 320 -14.45 4.21 -3.06
N ASP A 321 -15.53 4.17 -3.84
CA ASP A 321 -16.80 3.57 -3.43
C ASP A 321 -16.65 2.06 -3.22
N ALA A 322 -15.91 1.36 -4.08
CA ALA A 322 -15.62 -0.06 -3.89
C ALA A 322 -14.84 -0.30 -2.60
N PHE A 323 -13.81 0.52 -2.34
CA PHE A 323 -13.05 0.46 -1.11
C PHE A 323 -13.92 0.77 0.13
N ASN A 324 -14.74 1.82 0.10
CA ASN A 324 -15.59 2.21 1.22
C ASN A 324 -16.64 1.14 1.50
N ARG A 325 -17.26 0.55 0.47
CA ARG A 325 -18.19 -0.58 0.64
C ARG A 325 -17.54 -1.77 1.33
N LEU A 326 -16.29 -2.11 0.97
CA LEU A 326 -15.53 -3.15 1.65
C LEU A 326 -15.27 -2.77 3.11
N ALA A 327 -14.76 -1.56 3.34
CA ALA A 327 -14.40 -1.10 4.68
C ALA A 327 -15.62 -0.94 5.61
N ASP A 328 -16.78 -0.60 5.06
CA ASP A 328 -18.06 -0.46 5.75
C ASP A 328 -18.86 -1.78 5.79
N GLY A 329 -18.32 -2.85 5.20
CA GLY A 329 -18.92 -4.18 5.18
C GLY A 329 -19.47 -4.51 6.57
N LYS A 330 -20.80 -4.48 6.68
CA LYS A 330 -21.48 -4.62 7.98
C LYS A 330 -21.11 -5.98 8.53
N ARG A 331 -20.31 -6.01 9.61
CA ARG A 331 -20.24 -7.20 10.46
C ARG A 331 -21.66 -7.44 10.95
N SER A 332 -22.26 -8.58 10.61
CA SER A 332 -23.53 -8.97 11.22
C SER A 332 -23.31 -9.05 12.73
N LEU A 333 -23.80 -8.05 13.46
CA LEU A 333 -23.61 -7.96 14.90
C LEU A 333 -24.55 -8.90 15.66
N ARG A 334 -25.57 -9.42 14.97
CA ARG A 334 -26.54 -10.38 15.49
C ARG A 334 -26.69 -11.55 14.52
N LEU A 335 -26.77 -12.75 15.08
CA LEU A 335 -27.08 -13.96 14.30
C LEU A 335 -28.43 -13.83 13.58
N ALA A 336 -29.40 -13.15 14.19
CA ALA A 336 -30.70 -12.89 13.57
C ALA A 336 -30.57 -12.11 12.25
N ASP A 337 -29.77 -11.04 12.22
CA ASP A 337 -29.55 -10.22 11.02
C ASP A 337 -28.95 -11.07 9.86
N PHE A 338 -28.07 -12.01 10.19
CA PHE A 338 -27.50 -12.96 9.22
C PHE A 338 -28.53 -13.98 8.72
N LEU A 339 -29.33 -14.56 9.62
CA LEU A 339 -30.33 -15.57 9.25
C LEU A 339 -31.46 -14.98 8.40
N THR A 340 -31.81 -13.69 8.59
CA THR A 340 -32.77 -12.98 7.74
C THR A 340 -32.25 -12.79 6.31
N ILE A 341 -30.96 -12.47 6.13
CA ILE A 341 -30.33 -12.34 4.81
C ILE A 341 -30.31 -13.70 4.08
N LYS A 342 -30.04 -14.79 4.81
CA LYS A 342 -29.98 -16.14 4.24
C LYS A 342 -31.35 -16.64 3.74
N GLY A 343 -32.45 -16.16 4.35
CA GLY A 343 -33.81 -16.46 3.91
C GLY A 343 -34.27 -15.73 2.63
N SER A 344 -33.47 -14.77 2.14
CA SER A 344 -33.77 -13.96 0.95
C SER A 344 -32.87 -14.21 -0.27
N LEU A 345 -31.91 -15.14 -0.16
CA LEU A 345 -31.09 -15.59 -1.30
C LEU A 345 -31.82 -16.72 -2.04
N PRO A 346 -31.95 -16.67 -3.38
CA PRO A 346 -32.49 -17.80 -4.13
C PRO A 346 -31.64 -19.05 -3.88
N SER A 347 -32.28 -20.19 -3.67
CA SER A 347 -31.62 -21.49 -3.61
C SER A 347 -30.86 -21.75 -4.92
N GLU A 348 -29.66 -22.34 -4.83
CA GLU A 348 -28.80 -22.76 -5.97
C GLU A 348 -29.42 -23.88 -6.86
N GLY A 349 -30.73 -23.88 -7.06
CA GLY A 349 -31.47 -24.81 -7.91
C GLY A 349 -32.13 -24.18 -9.13
N ASP A 350 -32.06 -22.86 -9.32
CA ASP A 350 -32.66 -22.15 -10.47
C ASP A 350 -31.59 -21.43 -11.32
N LEU A 351 -30.58 -22.17 -11.80
CA LEU A 351 -29.73 -21.79 -12.94
C LEU A 351 -29.48 -22.97 -13.88
#